data_AF-A0A958J982-F1
#
_entry.id   AF-A0A958J982-F1
#
_cell.length_a   1.000
_cell.length_b   1.000
_cell.length_c   1.000
_cell.angle_alpha   90.00
_cell.angle_beta   90.00
_cell.angle_gamma   90.00
#
_symmetry.space_group_name_H-M   'P 1'
#
loop_
_entity.id
_entity.type
_entity.pdbx_description
1 polymer ?
#
loop_
_entity_poly.entity_id
_entity_poly.type
_entity_poly.pdbx_seq_one_letter_code
_entity_poly.pdbx_strand_id
1 'polypeptide(L)'
;QYYVKSSEFFSKYSFTLGALTVHFRLLAAQLEPGNLKSPEKKYTWLAPPIYQFENGEVSIFFSYGPLAGAAIAPPDPPHNRQTLNRAMWTLLREKMAAQPALAPLFQESQKSPSPLEAHLAKFTRRRNRDFFIHKDLQGFLSEELKFYLKNELLDSADLDPHHPEHLAAALSAAQVVRETAGQIIALLAQLENFQQKLWEKKSFVLKTGYVISLATLRDNCEKDFFAEVLHTCAGN
;
A
#
# COMPACT_ATOMS: atom_id res chain seq x y z
N GLN A 1 2.80 -4.15 20.45
CA GLN A 1 3.04 -3.67 19.08
C GLN A 1 1.70 -3.67 18.39
N TYR A 2 1.39 -2.67 17.58
CA TYR A 2 0.20 -2.68 16.73
C TYR A 2 0.59 -3.26 15.37
N TYR A 3 -0.23 -4.17 14.84
CA TYR A 3 -0.01 -4.75 13.52
C TYR A 3 -0.78 -3.91 12.49
N VAL A 4 -0.06 -3.30 11.55
CA VAL A 4 -0.65 -2.54 10.46
C VAL A 4 -0.44 -3.31 9.17
N LYS A 5 -1.53 -3.89 8.69
CA LYS A 5 -1.59 -4.37 7.31
C LYS A 5 -1.79 -3.16 6.42
N SER A 6 -0.82 -2.86 5.57
CA SER A 6 -1.02 -1.83 4.54
C SER A 6 -2.24 -2.22 3.72
N SER A 7 -3.29 -1.39 3.73
CA SER A 7 -4.39 -1.55 2.78
C SER A 7 -3.79 -1.34 1.38
N GLU A 8 -3.76 -2.42 0.59
CA GLU A 8 -2.89 -2.59 -0.58
C GLU A 8 -3.16 -1.61 -1.76
N PHE A 9 -4.18 -0.72 -1.70
CA PHE A 9 -4.77 -0.15 -2.94
C PHE A 9 -5.16 1.33 -2.95
N PHE A 10 -4.66 2.18 -2.05
CA PHE A 10 -4.93 3.62 -2.12
C PHE A 10 -3.83 4.44 -2.81
N SER A 11 -2.98 3.82 -3.63
CA SER A 11 -1.98 4.56 -4.40
C SER A 11 -2.59 5.03 -5.72
N LYS A 12 -3.05 6.30 -5.74
CA LYS A 12 -3.16 7.08 -6.98
C LYS A 12 -1.77 7.10 -7.62
N TYR A 13 -1.55 6.25 -8.62
CA TYR A 13 -0.27 6.18 -9.32
C TYR A 13 -0.37 7.01 -10.59
N SER A 14 0.50 8.00 -10.74
CA SER A 14 0.56 8.83 -11.94
C SER A 14 1.99 9.08 -12.37
N PHE A 15 2.19 9.27 -13.66
CA PHE A 15 3.46 9.66 -14.24
C PHE A 15 3.22 10.58 -15.45
N THR A 16 4.21 11.43 -15.73
CA THR A 16 4.16 12.41 -16.82
C THR A 16 5.22 12.07 -17.87
N LEU A 17 4.84 12.12 -19.14
CA LEU A 17 5.73 11.91 -20.28
C LEU A 17 5.56 13.08 -21.25
N GLY A 18 6.46 14.08 -21.15
CA GLY A 18 6.31 15.33 -21.89
C GLY A 18 5.04 16.08 -21.46
N ALA A 19 4.13 16.34 -22.40
CA ALA A 19 2.84 16.99 -22.16
C ALA A 19 1.71 16.01 -21.75
N LEU A 20 1.99 14.71 -21.68
CA LEU A 20 1.00 13.66 -21.41
C LEU A 20 1.07 13.24 -19.94
N THR A 21 -0.04 13.32 -19.21
CA THR A 21 -0.14 12.79 -17.84
C THR A 21 -0.92 11.49 -17.86
N VAL A 22 -0.38 10.42 -17.28
CA VAL A 22 -1.04 9.11 -17.19
C VAL A 22 -1.37 8.79 -15.74
N HIS A 23 -2.63 8.44 -15.49
CA HIS A 23 -3.17 8.03 -14.21
C HIS A 23 -3.57 6.56 -14.27
N PHE A 24 -3.08 5.76 -13.33
CA PHE A 24 -3.57 4.41 -13.10
C PHE A 24 -4.60 4.47 -11.97
N ARG A 25 -5.85 4.14 -12.31
CA ARG A 25 -7.00 4.18 -11.39
C ARG A 25 -7.46 2.77 -11.09
N LEU A 26 -7.70 2.48 -9.81
CA LEU A 26 -8.26 1.20 -9.40
C LEU A 26 -9.77 1.38 -9.16
N LEU A 27 -10.61 0.66 -9.92
CA LEU A 27 -12.07 0.74 -9.80
C LEU A 27 -12.61 -0.16 -8.70
N ALA A 28 -12.08 -1.38 -8.58
CA ALA A 28 -12.48 -2.34 -7.57
C ALA A 28 -11.28 -3.09 -7.00
N ALA A 29 -11.25 -3.22 -5.68
CA ALA A 29 -10.28 -4.04 -4.96
C ALA A 29 -11.03 -5.06 -4.10
N GLN A 30 -10.96 -6.33 -4.45
CA GLN A 30 -11.38 -7.41 -3.57
C GLN A 30 -10.27 -7.70 -2.57
N LEU A 31 -10.36 -7.04 -1.42
CA LEU A 31 -9.48 -7.25 -0.26
C LEU A 31 -10.17 -8.22 0.71
N GLU A 32 -9.41 -9.17 1.25
CA GLU A 32 -9.94 -9.99 2.33
C GLU A 32 -10.04 -9.16 3.61
N PRO A 33 -11.16 -9.20 4.34
CA PRO A 33 -11.22 -8.63 5.67
C PRO A 33 -10.31 -9.45 6.61
N GLY A 34 -9.32 -8.77 7.21
CA GLY A 34 -8.47 -9.36 8.26
C GLY A 34 -7.22 -10.12 7.78
N ASN A 35 -6.81 -11.12 8.57
CA ASN A 35 -5.52 -11.83 8.44
C ASN A 35 -5.61 -13.22 7.78
N LEU A 36 -6.69 -13.50 7.05
CA LEU A 36 -6.81 -14.74 6.29
C LEU A 36 -5.93 -14.64 5.03
N LYS A 37 -4.94 -15.53 4.93
CA LYS A 37 -4.24 -15.76 3.66
C LYS A 37 -5.24 -16.42 2.72
N SER A 38 -5.62 -15.72 1.66
CA SER A 38 -6.40 -16.36 0.60
C SER A 38 -5.53 -17.46 -0.05
N PRO A 39 -6.09 -18.65 -0.31
CA PRO A 39 -5.40 -19.68 -1.10
C PRO A 39 -5.18 -19.23 -2.54
N GLU A 40 -5.92 -18.23 -3.02
CA GLU A 40 -5.86 -17.76 -4.40
C GLU A 40 -4.87 -16.58 -4.56
N LYS A 41 -3.99 -16.71 -5.56
CA LYS A 41 -3.12 -15.61 -5.98
C LYS A 41 -3.99 -14.50 -6.58
N LYS A 42 -3.87 -13.29 -6.02
CA LYS A 42 -4.54 -12.09 -6.52
C LYS A 42 -3.68 -11.34 -7.53
N TYR A 43 -4.30 -10.88 -8.60
CA TYR A 43 -3.64 -10.20 -9.71
C TYR A 43 -4.31 -8.85 -9.98
N THR A 44 -3.61 -7.97 -10.68
CA THR A 44 -4.15 -6.72 -11.21
C THR A 44 -4.42 -6.90 -12.70
N TRP A 45 -5.61 -6.55 -13.18
CA TRP A 45 -5.99 -6.61 -14.59
C TRP A 45 -6.73 -5.33 -15.02
N LEU A 46 -6.91 -5.15 -16.33
CA LEU A 46 -7.62 -4.00 -16.89
C LEU A 46 -9.13 -4.11 -16.67
N ALA A 47 -9.74 -3.02 -16.22
CA ALA A 47 -11.16 -2.96 -15.95
C ALA A 47 -11.86 -2.05 -16.97
N PRO A 48 -13.07 -2.39 -17.46
CA PRO A 48 -13.86 -1.47 -18.27
C PRO A 48 -14.34 -0.25 -17.45
N PRO A 49 -14.32 0.97 -18.01
CA PRO A 49 -13.73 1.35 -19.30
C PRO A 49 -12.20 1.23 -19.27
N ILE A 50 -11.57 0.63 -20.30
CA ILE A 50 -10.13 0.30 -20.29
C ILE A 50 -9.26 1.56 -20.06
N TYR A 51 -9.58 2.64 -20.78
CA TYR A 51 -8.95 3.94 -20.59
C TYR A 51 -9.92 5.07 -20.94
N GLN A 52 -9.62 6.27 -20.42
CA GLN A 52 -10.24 7.53 -20.79
C GLN A 52 -9.13 8.53 -21.12
N PHE A 53 -9.29 9.29 -22.21
CA PHE A 53 -8.35 10.33 -22.62
C PHE A 53 -9.08 11.67 -22.73
N GLU A 54 -8.72 12.62 -21.88
CA GLU A 54 -9.32 13.96 -21.81
C GLU A 54 -8.21 15.00 -21.60
N ASN A 55 -8.20 16.08 -22.38
CA ASN A 55 -7.34 17.25 -22.16
C ASN A 55 -5.83 16.97 -21.99
N GLY A 56 -5.29 15.93 -22.63
CA GLY A 56 -3.87 15.55 -22.46
C GLY A 56 -3.60 14.68 -21.23
N GLU A 57 -4.64 14.21 -20.55
CA GLU A 57 -4.56 13.25 -19.45
C GLU A 57 -5.18 11.90 -19.86
N VAL A 58 -4.50 10.81 -19.52
CA VAL A 58 -4.94 9.43 -19.78
C VAL A 58 -5.20 8.75 -18.46
N SER A 59 -6.44 8.33 -18.21
CA SER A 59 -6.77 7.48 -17.07
C SER A 59 -6.94 6.04 -17.54
N ILE A 60 -6.06 5.13 -17.10
CA ILE A 60 -6.16 3.68 -17.34
C ILE A 60 -6.76 3.03 -16.10
N PHE A 61 -7.77 2.18 -16.30
CA PHE A 61 -8.53 1.60 -15.20
C PHE A 61 -8.17 0.14 -14.96
N PHE A 62 -8.04 -0.20 -13.69
CA PHE A 62 -7.62 -1.51 -13.22
C PHE A 62 -8.57 -2.05 -12.15
N SER A 63 -8.64 -3.37 -12.04
CA SER A 63 -9.27 -4.09 -10.94
C SER A 63 -8.24 -5.02 -10.29
N TYR A 64 -8.44 -5.30 -9.00
CA TYR A 64 -7.61 -6.23 -8.24
C TYR A 64 -8.44 -7.27 -7.52
N GLY A 65 -8.07 -8.53 -7.66
CA GLY A 65 -8.77 -9.65 -7.04
C GLY A 65 -8.28 -11.02 -7.53
N PRO A 66 -9.07 -12.07 -7.36
CA PRO A 66 -8.85 -13.36 -8.01
C PRO A 66 -9.16 -13.27 -9.51
N LEU A 67 -8.39 -13.98 -10.34
CA LEU A 67 -8.54 -13.92 -11.79
C LEU A 67 -9.91 -14.43 -12.29
N ALA A 68 -10.58 -15.28 -11.49
CA ALA A 68 -11.92 -15.79 -11.77
C ALA A 68 -12.98 -14.66 -11.89
N GLY A 69 -12.74 -13.49 -11.28
CA GLY A 69 -13.62 -12.32 -11.35
C GLY A 69 -13.24 -11.29 -12.42
N ALA A 70 -12.29 -11.60 -13.31
CA ALA A 70 -11.83 -10.64 -14.31
C ALA A 70 -12.84 -10.48 -15.46
N ALA A 71 -13.40 -9.26 -15.61
CA ALA A 71 -14.29 -8.92 -16.71
C ALA A 71 -13.60 -8.98 -18.09
N ILE A 72 -12.28 -8.82 -18.13
CA ILE A 72 -11.44 -9.03 -19.30
C ILE A 72 -10.43 -10.11 -18.91
N ALA A 73 -10.67 -11.34 -19.36
CA ALA A 73 -9.75 -12.44 -19.14
C ALA A 73 -8.45 -12.17 -19.94
N PRO A 74 -7.26 -12.27 -19.31
CA PRO A 74 -6.02 -12.27 -20.08
C PRO A 74 -6.00 -13.49 -21.02
N PRO A 75 -5.35 -13.36 -22.20
CA PRO A 75 -5.36 -14.39 -23.24
C PRO A 75 -4.79 -15.75 -22.81
N ASP A 76 -4.03 -15.80 -21.70
CA ASP A 76 -3.56 -17.03 -21.06
C ASP A 76 -3.60 -16.89 -19.53
N PRO A 77 -3.89 -17.95 -18.75
CA PRO A 77 -3.70 -17.91 -17.30
C PRO A 77 -2.21 -17.67 -17.01
N PRO A 78 -1.85 -16.52 -16.41
CA PRO A 78 -0.46 -16.16 -16.24
C PRO A 78 0.18 -17.04 -15.17
N HIS A 79 1.14 -17.88 -15.56
CA HIS A 79 2.00 -18.56 -14.58
C HIS A 79 2.74 -17.52 -13.70
N ASN A 80 3.08 -16.35 -14.25
CA ASN A 80 3.84 -15.28 -13.58
C ASN A 80 3.31 -13.86 -13.90
N ARG A 81 3.48 -12.88 -12.99
CA ARG A 81 2.99 -11.50 -13.15
C ARG A 81 3.52 -10.77 -14.40
N GLN A 82 4.72 -11.11 -14.86
CA GLN A 82 5.32 -10.50 -16.05
C GLN A 82 4.54 -10.80 -17.33
N THR A 83 4.01 -12.02 -17.48
CA THR A 83 3.22 -12.38 -18.66
C THR A 83 1.89 -11.64 -18.68
N LEU A 84 1.27 -11.46 -17.51
CA LEU A 84 0.07 -10.64 -17.37
C LEU A 84 0.32 -9.17 -17.73
N ASN A 85 1.43 -8.60 -17.27
CA ASN A 85 1.81 -7.22 -17.61
C ASN A 85 2.03 -7.06 -19.11
N ARG A 86 2.70 -8.04 -19.76
CA ARG A 86 2.89 -8.03 -21.21
C ARG A 86 1.56 -8.12 -21.95
N ALA A 87 0.65 -8.99 -21.53
CA ALA A 87 -0.68 -9.11 -22.13
C ALA A 87 -1.51 -7.82 -22.00
N MET A 88 -1.52 -7.20 -20.81
CA MET A 88 -2.18 -5.91 -20.60
C MET A 88 -1.59 -4.82 -21.49
N TRP A 89 -0.25 -4.78 -21.62
CA TRP A 89 0.41 -3.83 -22.48
C TRP A 89 0.03 -4.02 -23.96
N THR A 90 -0.06 -5.26 -24.44
CA THR A 90 -0.49 -5.56 -25.82
C THR A 90 -1.92 -5.09 -26.06
N LEU A 91 -2.84 -5.37 -25.12
CA LEU A 91 -4.23 -4.92 -25.21
C LEU A 91 -4.33 -3.38 -25.23
N LEU A 92 -3.56 -2.70 -24.37
CA LEU A 92 -3.51 -1.24 -24.34
C LEU A 92 -2.95 -0.68 -25.64
N ARG A 93 -1.90 -1.30 -26.21
CA ARG A 93 -1.33 -0.90 -27.50
C ARG A 93 -2.36 -1.00 -28.62
N GLU A 94 -3.12 -2.09 -28.67
CA GLU A 94 -4.19 -2.29 -29.67
C GLU A 94 -5.31 -1.25 -29.51
N LYS A 95 -5.81 -1.05 -28.29
CA LYS A 95 -6.92 -0.14 -28.01
C LYS A 95 -6.55 1.34 -28.14
N MET A 96 -5.31 1.71 -27.84
CA MET A 96 -4.82 3.09 -27.88
C MET A 96 -4.14 3.44 -29.22
N ALA A 97 -4.02 2.49 -30.16
CA ALA A 97 -3.39 2.70 -31.48
C ALA A 97 -4.07 3.80 -32.31
N ALA A 98 -5.37 4.02 -32.11
CA ALA A 98 -6.13 5.05 -32.81
C ALA A 98 -5.81 6.49 -32.36
N GLN A 99 -5.06 6.68 -31.26
CA GLN A 99 -4.76 8.00 -30.70
C GLN A 99 -3.27 8.34 -30.83
N PRO A 100 -2.87 9.21 -31.76
CA PRO A 100 -1.45 9.51 -32.01
C PRO A 100 -0.75 10.18 -30.81
N ALA A 101 -1.50 10.90 -29.97
CA ALA A 101 -1.00 11.52 -28.74
C ALA A 101 -0.44 10.49 -27.72
N LEU A 102 -0.82 9.22 -27.85
CA LEU A 102 -0.46 8.14 -26.92
C LEU A 102 0.69 7.27 -27.43
N ALA A 103 1.12 7.45 -28.68
CA ALA A 103 2.24 6.73 -29.27
C ALA A 103 3.54 6.78 -28.43
N PRO A 104 3.91 7.89 -27.75
CA PRO A 104 5.09 7.94 -26.90
C PRO A 104 5.10 6.93 -25.75
N LEU A 105 3.93 6.47 -25.28
CA LEU A 105 3.83 5.49 -24.19
C LEU A 105 4.33 4.09 -24.58
N PHE A 106 4.33 3.79 -25.88
CA PHE A 106 4.61 2.45 -26.43
C PHE A 106 5.97 2.37 -27.14
N GLN A 107 6.76 3.45 -27.12
CA GLN A 107 8.10 3.47 -27.72
C GLN A 107 9.02 2.51 -26.96
N GLU A 108 9.43 1.44 -27.63
CA GLU A 108 10.42 0.48 -27.13
C GLU A 108 11.82 0.91 -27.62
N SER A 109 12.82 0.85 -26.73
CA SER A 109 14.23 1.00 -27.11
C SER A 109 14.90 -0.38 -27.05
N GLN A 110 15.93 -0.62 -27.88
CA GLN A 110 16.65 -1.91 -27.90
C GLN A 110 17.19 -2.34 -26.52
N LYS A 111 17.39 -1.40 -25.58
CA LYS A 111 17.93 -1.67 -24.23
C LYS A 111 16.94 -1.40 -23.09
N SER A 112 15.74 -0.87 -23.35
CA SER A 112 14.82 -0.44 -22.30
C SER A 112 13.37 -0.78 -22.62
N PRO A 113 12.59 -1.30 -21.65
CA PRO A 113 11.16 -1.50 -21.84
C PRO A 113 10.46 -0.16 -22.12
N SER A 114 9.30 -0.21 -22.77
CA SER A 114 8.52 1.00 -23.03
C SER A 114 8.15 1.72 -21.72
N PRO A 115 7.95 3.05 -21.73
CA PRO A 115 7.54 3.79 -20.54
C PRO A 115 6.32 3.16 -19.85
N LEU A 116 5.30 2.79 -20.63
CA LEU A 116 4.10 2.15 -20.09
C LEU A 116 4.39 0.80 -19.44
N GLU A 117 5.23 -0.04 -20.05
CA GLU A 117 5.59 -1.36 -19.53
C GLU A 117 6.36 -1.26 -18.21
N ALA A 118 7.33 -0.34 -18.13
CA ALA A 118 8.07 -0.06 -16.90
C ALA A 118 7.14 0.43 -15.77
N HIS A 119 6.24 1.37 -16.08
CA HIS A 119 5.28 1.89 -15.11
C HIS A 119 4.23 0.85 -14.70
N LEU A 120 3.78 -0.02 -15.61
CA LEU A 120 2.88 -1.13 -15.31
C LEU A 120 3.55 -2.18 -14.41
N ALA A 121 4.82 -2.50 -14.67
CA ALA A 121 5.60 -3.37 -13.79
C ALA A 121 5.76 -2.78 -12.37
N LYS A 122 5.94 -1.46 -12.26
CA LYS A 122 6.02 -0.75 -10.98
C LYS A 122 4.67 -0.69 -10.26
N PHE A 123 3.57 -0.47 -10.98
CA PHE A 123 2.21 -0.41 -10.43
C PHE A 123 1.71 -1.77 -9.93
N THR A 124 1.92 -2.82 -10.72
CA THR A 124 1.54 -4.20 -10.36
C THR A 124 2.48 -4.82 -9.33
N ARG A 125 3.59 -4.16 -8.99
CA ARG A 125 4.50 -4.59 -7.93
C ARG A 125 3.81 -4.49 -6.57
N ARG A 126 3.33 -5.64 -6.06
CA ARG A 126 2.89 -5.79 -4.66
C ARG A 126 3.90 -5.12 -3.72
N ARG A 127 3.44 -4.12 -2.98
CA ARG A 127 4.07 -3.66 -1.74
C ARG A 127 3.38 -4.37 -0.58
N ASN A 128 3.62 -5.67 -0.46
CA ASN A 128 3.22 -6.45 0.71
C ASN A 128 4.33 -6.36 1.75
N ARG A 129 4.51 -5.19 2.35
CA ARG A 129 5.27 -5.09 3.60
C ARG A 129 4.26 -4.94 4.72
N ASP A 130 4.30 -5.91 5.62
CA ASP A 130 3.69 -5.77 6.93
C ASP A 130 4.50 -4.70 7.68
N PHE A 131 3.80 -3.72 8.24
CA PHE A 131 4.42 -2.72 9.09
C PHE A 131 3.95 -2.97 10.53
N PHE A 132 4.89 -2.92 11.45
CA PHE A 132 4.62 -3.00 12.88
C PHE A 132 4.78 -1.61 13.43
N ILE A 133 3.75 -1.12 14.13
CA ILE A 133 3.92 0.07 14.97
C ILE A 133 4.43 -0.41 16.32
N HIS A 134 5.67 -0.06 16.64
CA HIS A 134 6.30 -0.35 17.91
C HIS A 134 5.66 0.50 19.03
N LYS A 135 5.49 -0.09 20.21
CA LYS A 135 4.92 0.63 21.37
C LYS A 135 5.91 1.63 21.98
N ASP A 136 7.20 1.32 21.89
CA ASP A 136 8.30 2.15 22.38
C ASP A 136 9.52 2.01 21.45
N LEU A 137 9.46 2.60 20.26
CA LEU A 137 10.54 2.50 19.27
C LEU A 137 11.83 3.15 19.77
N GLN A 138 11.68 4.24 20.53
CA GLN A 138 12.80 5.02 21.04
C GLN A 138 13.63 4.21 22.04
N GLY A 139 12.99 3.58 23.02
CA GLY A 139 13.66 2.75 24.01
C GLY A 139 14.42 1.60 23.34
N PHE A 140 13.73 0.86 22.46
CA PHE A 140 14.30 -0.26 21.72
C PHE A 140 15.57 0.13 20.94
N LEU A 141 15.50 1.15 20.07
CA LEU A 141 16.65 1.54 19.25
C LEU A 141 17.78 2.16 20.09
N SER A 142 17.44 2.80 21.21
CA SER A 142 18.45 3.35 22.12
C SER A 142 19.22 2.26 22.86
N GLU A 143 18.57 1.15 23.21
CA GLU A 143 19.23 -0.02 23.79
C GLU A 143 20.09 -0.75 22.77
N GLU A 144 19.57 -0.95 21.55
CA GLU A 144 20.34 -1.53 20.44
C GLU A 144 21.56 -0.68 20.08
N LEU A 145 21.43 0.65 20.05
CA LEU A 145 22.57 1.55 19.83
C LEU A 145 23.62 1.40 20.95
N LYS A 146 23.20 1.28 22.21
CA LYS A 146 24.13 1.05 23.32
C LYS A 146 24.86 -0.29 23.18
N PHE A 147 24.16 -1.33 22.73
CA PHE A 147 24.76 -2.65 22.48
C PHE A 147 25.76 -2.58 21.34
N TYR A 148 25.39 -1.95 20.22
CA TYR A 148 26.26 -1.75 19.06
C TYR A 148 27.54 -1.00 19.41
N LEU A 149 27.42 0.12 20.12
CA LEU A 149 28.59 0.91 20.53
C LEU A 149 29.56 0.12 21.43
N LYS A 150 29.04 -0.80 22.24
CA LYS A 150 29.85 -1.61 23.16
C LYS A 150 30.51 -2.82 22.52
N ASN A 151 29.83 -3.46 21.56
CA ASN A 151 30.26 -4.77 21.05
C ASN A 151 30.86 -4.71 19.64
N GLU A 152 30.38 -3.79 18.80
CA GLU A 152 30.81 -3.70 17.40
C GLU A 152 31.82 -2.56 17.19
N LEU A 153 31.73 -1.49 17.98
CA LEU A 153 32.60 -0.31 17.82
C LEU A 153 33.76 -0.24 18.81
N LEU A 154 33.61 -0.88 19.97
CA LEU A 154 34.67 -1.03 20.96
C LEU A 154 35.10 -2.50 20.94
N ASP A 155 36.06 -2.85 20.08
CA ASP A 155 36.64 -4.19 20.09
C ASP A 155 37.71 -4.28 21.19
N SER A 156 37.94 -5.49 21.67
CA SER A 156 39.06 -5.86 22.55
C SER A 156 40.43 -5.41 22.03
N ALA A 157 40.61 -5.30 20.70
CA ALA A 157 41.84 -4.80 20.08
C ALA A 157 42.11 -3.32 20.36
N ASP A 158 41.06 -2.51 20.58
CA ASP A 158 41.19 -1.07 20.89
C ASP A 158 41.52 -0.81 22.38
N LEU A 159 41.52 -1.86 23.21
CA LEU A 159 41.86 -1.80 24.64
C LEU A 159 43.34 -2.06 24.93
N ASP A 160 44.19 -2.10 23.91
CA ASP A 160 45.64 -2.30 24.06
C ASP A 160 46.28 -1.14 24.86
N PRO A 161 46.83 -1.40 26.07
CA PRO A 161 47.51 -0.38 26.87
C PRO A 161 48.72 0.26 26.18
N HIS A 162 49.28 -0.40 25.17
CA HIS A 162 50.46 0.08 24.45
C HIS A 162 50.13 1.09 23.34
N HIS A 163 48.86 1.20 22.92
CA HIS A 163 48.41 2.07 21.83
C HIS A 163 47.17 2.90 22.24
N PRO A 164 47.30 3.83 23.20
CA PRO A 164 46.18 4.63 23.73
C PRO A 164 45.51 5.51 22.67
N GLU A 165 46.18 5.81 21.56
CA GLU A 165 45.64 6.53 20.41
C GLU A 165 44.47 5.79 19.73
N HIS A 166 44.49 4.45 19.72
CA HIS A 166 43.41 3.65 19.15
C HIS A 166 42.15 3.75 20.00
N LEU A 167 42.30 3.69 21.33
CA LEU A 167 41.20 3.91 22.27
C LEU A 167 40.58 5.30 22.12
N ALA A 168 41.42 6.34 22.01
CA ALA A 168 40.96 7.71 21.81
C ALA A 168 40.18 7.87 20.48
N ALA A 169 40.66 7.25 19.41
CA ALA A 169 39.99 7.25 18.11
C ALA A 169 38.64 6.51 18.16
N ALA A 170 38.59 5.33 18.79
CA ALA A 170 37.37 4.54 18.96
C ALA A 170 36.32 5.29 19.79
N LEU A 171 36.71 5.95 20.89
CA LEU A 171 35.81 6.76 21.71
C LEU A 171 35.26 7.99 20.96
N SER A 172 36.11 8.65 20.17
CA SER A 172 35.69 9.76 19.32
C SER A 172 34.67 9.32 18.27
N ALA A 173 34.93 8.21 17.58
CA ALA A 173 34.00 7.62 16.64
C ALA A 173 32.68 7.23 17.32
N ALA A 174 32.74 6.60 18.50
CA ALA A 174 31.57 6.22 19.29
C ALA A 174 30.69 7.42 19.65
N GLN A 175 31.32 8.55 19.99
CA GLN A 175 30.59 9.76 20.32
C GLN A 175 29.85 10.33 19.10
N VAL A 176 30.51 10.42 17.95
CA VAL A 176 29.90 10.91 16.70
C VAL A 176 28.75 10.01 16.26
N VAL A 177 28.93 8.68 16.33
CA VAL A 177 27.89 7.70 16.00
C VAL A 177 26.71 7.84 16.96
N ARG A 178 26.97 7.93 18.28
CA ARG A 178 25.92 8.07 19.29
C ARG A 178 25.08 9.32 19.07
N GLU A 179 25.71 10.45 18.78
CA GLU A 179 25.02 11.73 18.55
C GLU A 179 24.17 11.68 17.27
N THR A 180 24.75 11.19 16.17
CA THR A 180 24.05 11.10 14.88
C THR A 180 22.90 10.10 14.93
N ALA A 181 23.14 8.90 15.46
CA ALA A 181 22.12 7.88 15.60
C ALA A 181 21.03 8.34 16.58
N GLY A 182 21.36 9.04 17.65
CA GLY A 182 20.39 9.61 18.59
C GLY A 182 19.39 10.56 17.92
N GLN A 183 19.86 11.42 17.02
CA GLN A 183 18.98 12.32 16.25
C GLN A 183 18.06 11.55 15.31
N ILE A 184 18.58 10.53 14.62
CA ILE A 184 17.79 9.66 13.72
C ILE A 184 16.73 8.89 14.52
N ILE A 185 17.12 8.30 15.65
CA ILE A 185 16.21 7.57 16.54
C ILE A 185 15.10 8.49 17.05
N ALA A 186 15.43 9.73 17.45
CA ALA A 186 14.44 10.69 17.89
C ALA A 186 13.42 11.03 16.78
N LEU A 187 13.90 11.22 15.55
CA LEU A 187 13.03 11.46 14.39
C LEU A 187 12.11 10.25 14.13
N LEU A 188 12.67 9.03 14.10
CA LEU A 188 11.89 7.81 13.87
C LEU A 188 10.86 7.58 14.98
N ALA A 189 11.23 7.81 16.24
CA ALA A 189 10.31 7.72 17.37
C ALA A 189 9.15 8.71 17.27
N GLN A 190 9.40 9.94 16.81
CA GLN A 190 8.33 10.93 16.58
C GLN A 190 7.36 10.47 15.50
N LEU A 191 7.87 9.95 14.38
CA LEU A 191 7.04 9.40 13.29
C LEU A 191 6.19 8.22 13.78
N GLU A 192 6.79 7.32 14.57
CA GLU A 192 6.11 6.16 15.12
C GLU A 192 4.98 6.55 16.09
N ASN A 193 5.29 7.46 17.01
CA ASN A 193 4.32 7.99 17.97
C ASN A 193 3.15 8.69 17.26
N PHE A 194 3.41 9.36 16.13
CA PHE A 194 2.36 9.94 15.30
C PHE A 194 1.47 8.86 14.66
N GLN A 195 2.08 7.80 14.12
CA GLN A 195 1.32 6.66 13.58
C GLN A 195 0.49 5.96 14.65
N GLN A 196 1.03 5.75 15.85
CA GLN A 196 0.30 5.20 16.99
C GLN A 196 -0.91 6.08 17.36
N LYS A 197 -0.74 7.40 17.41
CA LYS A 197 -1.86 8.33 17.67
C LYS A 197 -2.94 8.27 16.59
N LEU A 198 -2.55 8.17 15.31
CA LEU A 198 -3.51 7.98 14.23
C LEU A 198 -4.25 6.65 14.34
N TRP A 199 -3.55 5.59 14.77
CA TRP A 199 -4.12 4.27 14.97
C TRP A 199 -5.11 4.21 16.15
N GLU A 200 -4.76 4.84 17.27
CA GLU A 200 -5.60 4.93 18.47
C GLU A 200 -6.73 5.96 18.33
N LYS A 201 -6.75 6.74 17.25
CA LYS A 201 -7.81 7.71 17.00
C LYS A 201 -9.14 6.97 16.88
N LYS A 202 -10.03 7.19 17.86
CA LYS A 202 -11.39 6.63 17.85
C LYS A 202 -12.06 6.97 16.52
N SER A 203 -12.57 5.93 15.86
CA SER A 203 -13.34 6.07 14.63
C SER A 203 -14.50 7.02 14.88
N PHE A 204 -14.63 8.05 14.04
CA PHE A 204 -15.80 8.92 14.10
C PHE A 204 -17.00 8.10 13.66
N VAL A 205 -18.02 7.99 14.50
CA VAL A 205 -19.25 7.28 14.13
C VAL A 205 -19.99 8.15 13.13
N LEU A 206 -19.90 7.81 11.84
CA LEU A 206 -20.56 8.56 10.76
C LEU A 206 -22.08 8.35 10.77
N LYS A 207 -22.54 7.19 11.23
CA LYS A 207 -23.95 6.85 11.39
C LYS A 207 -24.11 5.75 12.43
N THR A 208 -24.99 5.95 13.40
CA THR A 208 -25.50 4.89 14.27
C THR A 208 -26.81 4.37 13.67
N GLY A 209 -26.92 3.05 13.55
CA GLY A 209 -28.19 2.38 13.27
C GLY A 209 -28.57 1.59 14.52
N TYR A 210 -29.83 1.65 14.91
CA TYR A 210 -30.37 0.79 15.97
C TYR A 210 -30.92 -0.48 15.32
N VAL A 211 -30.54 -1.64 15.85
CA VAL A 211 -31.18 -2.91 15.51
C VAL A 211 -32.18 -3.21 16.62
N ILE A 212 -33.45 -3.18 16.29
CA ILE A 212 -34.55 -3.54 17.20
C ILE A 212 -35.26 -4.73 16.58
N SER A 213 -35.57 -5.75 17.39
CA SER A 213 -36.30 -6.91 16.88
C SER A 213 -37.74 -6.53 16.55
N LEU A 214 -38.30 -7.10 15.48
CA LEU A 214 -39.71 -6.87 15.11
C LEU A 214 -40.67 -7.31 16.24
N ALA A 215 -40.30 -8.32 17.03
CA ALA A 215 -41.07 -8.72 18.21
C ALA A 215 -41.12 -7.61 19.27
N THR A 216 -39.98 -6.96 19.53
CA THR A 216 -39.90 -5.83 20.46
C THR A 216 -40.71 -4.63 19.97
N LEU A 217 -40.70 -4.35 18.67
CA LEU A 217 -41.54 -3.29 18.09
C LEU A 217 -43.03 -3.61 18.18
N ARG A 218 -43.42 -4.86 17.90
CA ARG A 218 -44.82 -5.32 18.03
C ARG A 218 -45.36 -5.12 19.45
N ASP A 219 -44.53 -5.42 20.46
CA ASP A 219 -44.96 -5.43 21.85
C ASP A 219 -44.93 -4.02 22.50
N ASN A 220 -44.17 -3.08 21.93
CA ASN A 220 -43.96 -1.74 22.52
C ASN A 220 -44.42 -0.56 21.65
N CYS A 221 -45.00 -0.79 20.47
CA CYS A 221 -45.49 0.27 19.59
C CYS A 221 -46.98 0.10 19.25
N GLU A 222 -47.59 1.20 18.80
CA GLU A 222 -48.95 1.20 18.30
C GLU A 222 -49.08 0.33 17.03
N LYS A 223 -50.25 -0.30 16.85
CA LYS A 223 -50.49 -1.28 15.77
C LYS A 223 -50.34 -0.66 14.38
N ASP A 224 -50.75 0.59 14.22
CA ASP A 224 -50.71 1.29 12.94
C ASP A 224 -49.25 1.61 12.53
N PHE A 225 -48.43 2.04 13.48
CA PHE A 225 -46.99 2.26 13.27
C PHE A 225 -46.27 0.94 12.96
N PHE A 226 -46.60 -0.14 13.66
CA PHE A 226 -46.01 -1.45 13.37
C PHE A 226 -46.37 -1.96 11.97
N ALA A 227 -47.60 -1.71 11.50
CA ALA A 227 -48.02 -2.05 10.15
C ALA A 227 -47.27 -1.25 9.07
N GLU A 228 -47.04 0.05 9.29
CA GLU A 228 -46.25 0.92 8.41
C GLU A 228 -44.78 0.44 8.32
N VAL A 229 -44.18 0.08 9.46
CA VAL A 229 -42.82 -0.47 9.50
C VAL A 229 -42.74 -1.81 8.76
N LEU A 230 -43.72 -2.69 8.94
CA LEU A 230 -43.78 -3.97 8.20
C LEU A 230 -43.91 -3.74 6.69
N HIS A 231 -44.75 -2.80 6.26
CA HIS A 231 -44.90 -2.42 4.85
C HIS A 231 -43.56 -1.92 4.27
N THR A 232 -42.91 -1.01 4.98
CA THR A 232 -41.61 -0.43 4.58
C THR A 232 -40.49 -1.48 4.53
N CYS A 233 -40.49 -2.45 5.45
CA CYS A 233 -39.50 -3.53 5.47
C CYS A 233 -39.78 -4.65 4.45
N ALA A 234 -41.05 -4.93 4.15
CA ALA A 234 -41.45 -6.02 3.25
C ALA A 234 -41.47 -5.63 1.77
N GLY A 235 -41.35 -4.34 1.44
CA GLY A 235 -41.15 -3.87 0.07
C GLY A 235 -42.34 -4.11 -0.88
N ASN A 236 -43.56 -4.05 -0.36
CA ASN A 236 -44.75 -3.86 -1.19
C ASN A 236 -45.12 -2.37 -1.24
#